data_AF-A0A1F8H5Y6-F1
#
_entry.id   AF-A0A1F8H5Y6-F1
#
_cell.length_a   1.000
_cell.length_b   1.000
_cell.length_c   1.000
_cell.angle_alpha   90.00
_cell.angle_beta   90.00
_cell.angle_gamma   90.00
#
_symmetry.space_group_name_H-M   'P 1'
#
loop_
_entity.id
_entity.type
_entity.pdbx_description
1 polymer ?
#
loop_
_entity_poly.entity_id
_entity_poly.type
_entity_poly.pdbx_seq_one_letter_code
_entity_poly.pdbx_strand_id
1 'polypeptide(L)'
;MRIRTNVIILGILFISAYAGNYLGLGDRFWWLDVALHFLGGFFIAVLIREYYKSHLEKMAKPVRILFLVASVALVGLLWEFYEYLVWTFFDRFPQWDLFNIGFDLPDYFDALSDLLMDLLGTIALVLLNKKSD
;
A
#
# COMPACT_ATOMS: atom_id res chain seq x y z
N MET A 1 -16.43 6.13 -6.30
CA MET A 1 -16.89 5.19 -5.27
C MET A 1 -17.35 6.03 -4.09
N ARG A 2 -17.90 5.46 -3.01
CA ARG A 2 -18.17 6.27 -1.80
C ARG A 2 -16.98 6.09 -0.86
N ILE A 3 -16.49 7.16 -0.23
CA ILE A 3 -15.32 7.13 0.66
C ILE A 3 -15.37 6.01 1.70
N ARG A 4 -16.57 5.71 2.24
CA ARG A 4 -16.81 4.61 3.19
C ARG A 4 -16.45 3.24 2.61
N THR A 5 -16.79 3.00 1.35
CA THR A 5 -16.47 1.74 0.66
C THR A 5 -14.96 1.57 0.50
N ASN A 6 -14.23 2.63 0.17
CA ASN A 6 -12.77 2.56 0.02
C ASN A 6 -12.08 2.26 1.34
N VAL A 7 -12.53 2.91 2.42
CA VAL A 7 -12.01 2.64 3.78
C VAL A 7 -12.26 1.18 4.18
N ILE A 8 -13.44 0.64 3.88
CA ILE A 8 -13.73 -0.79 4.13
C ILE A 8 -12.81 -1.70 3.32
N ILE A 9 -12.62 -1.42 2.02
CA ILE A 9 -11.73 -2.22 1.17
C ILE A 9 -10.29 -2.16 1.69
N LEU A 10 -9.79 -0.98 2.04
CA LEU A 10 -8.46 -0.82 2.63
C LEU A 10 -8.32 -1.58 3.95
N GLY A 11 -9.35 -1.55 4.80
CA GLY A 11 -9.40 -2.37 6.01
C GLY A 11 -9.32 -3.88 5.71
N ILE A 12 -10.02 -4.35 4.67
CA ILE A 12 -9.95 -5.74 4.22
C ILE A 12 -8.56 -6.09 3.70
N LEU A 13 -7.93 -5.24 2.88
CA LEU A 13 -6.58 -5.46 2.37
C LEU A 13 -5.56 -5.51 3.51
N PHE A 14 -5.67 -4.60 4.47
CA PHE A 14 -4.81 -4.57 5.66
C PHE A 14 -4.97 -5.85 6.49
N ILE A 15 -6.20 -6.28 6.79
CA ILE A 15 -6.45 -7.54 7.51
C ILE A 15 -5.91 -8.73 6.71
N SER A 16 -6.03 -8.70 5.38
CA SER A 16 -5.54 -9.77 4.52
C SER A 16 -4.01 -9.86 4.52
N ALA A 17 -3.30 -8.73 4.52
CA ALA A 17 -1.85 -8.68 4.64
C ALA A 17 -1.37 -9.31 5.95
N TYR A 18 -1.94 -8.88 7.08
CA TYR A 18 -1.61 -9.43 8.40
C TYR A 18 -1.97 -10.91 8.54
N ALA A 19 -3.14 -11.31 8.02
CA ALA A 19 -3.52 -12.73 8.01
C ALA A 19 -2.58 -13.56 7.12
N GLY A 20 -2.12 -13.00 6.00
CA GLY A 20 -1.15 -13.61 5.10
C GLY A 20 0.17 -13.88 5.81
N ASN A 21 0.74 -12.87 6.47
CA ASN A 21 1.99 -12.98 7.22
C ASN A 21 1.85 -13.93 8.40
N TYR A 22 0.79 -13.80 9.21
CA TYR A 22 0.53 -14.69 10.35
C TYR A 22 0.43 -16.17 9.96
N LEU A 23 -0.13 -16.46 8.77
CA LEU A 23 -0.28 -17.81 8.24
C LEU A 23 0.95 -18.29 7.45
N GLY A 24 2.01 -17.48 7.32
CA GLY A 24 3.19 -17.80 6.49
C GLY A 24 2.86 -17.96 5.01
N LEU A 25 1.85 -17.24 4.51
CA LEU A 25 1.45 -17.32 3.10
C LEU A 25 2.42 -16.58 2.18
N GLY A 26 3.14 -15.57 2.68
CA GLY A 26 4.20 -14.86 1.94
C GLY A 26 5.29 -15.81 1.46
N ASP A 27 5.82 -16.63 2.36
CA ASP A 27 6.81 -17.70 2.07
C ASP A 27 6.36 -18.65 0.96
N ARG A 28 5.06 -18.95 0.93
CA ARG A 28 4.49 -19.92 0.01
C ARG A 28 4.04 -19.31 -1.32
N PHE A 29 3.63 -18.04 -1.29
CA PHE A 29 2.98 -17.34 -2.38
C PHE A 29 3.43 -15.88 -2.41
N TRP A 30 4.70 -15.65 -2.73
CA TRP A 30 5.32 -14.31 -2.84
C TRP A 30 4.50 -13.29 -3.67
N TRP A 31 3.74 -13.75 -4.66
CA TRP A 31 2.91 -12.87 -5.50
C TRP A 31 1.72 -12.25 -4.76
N LEU A 32 1.32 -12.82 -3.62
CA LEU A 32 0.22 -12.25 -2.80
C LEU A 32 0.62 -10.89 -2.27
N ASP A 33 1.85 -10.76 -1.80
CA ASP A 33 2.36 -9.52 -1.24
C ASP A 33 2.45 -8.42 -2.31
N VAL A 34 3.09 -8.73 -3.44
CA VAL A 34 3.11 -7.91 -4.66
C VAL A 34 1.71 -7.45 -5.10
N ALA A 35 0.72 -8.35 -5.04
CA ALA A 35 -0.67 -8.02 -5.39
C ALA A 35 -1.33 -7.11 -4.36
N LEU A 36 -1.03 -7.30 -3.07
CA LEU A 36 -1.53 -6.45 -1.98
C LEU A 36 -0.96 -5.04 -2.07
N HIS A 37 0.32 -4.86 -2.38
CA HIS A 37 0.91 -3.55 -2.65
C HIS A 37 0.26 -2.87 -3.85
N PHE A 38 0.09 -3.57 -4.97
CA PHE A 38 -0.62 -2.98 -6.11
C PHE A 38 -2.04 -2.50 -5.76
N LEU A 39 -2.80 -3.34 -5.05
CA LEU A 39 -4.16 -2.98 -4.63
C LEU A 39 -4.15 -1.88 -3.56
N GLY A 40 -3.18 -1.91 -2.64
CA GLY A 40 -2.94 -0.89 -1.63
C GLY A 40 -2.73 0.47 -2.26
N GLY A 41 -1.71 0.61 -3.11
CA GLY A 41 -1.46 1.83 -3.87
C GLY A 41 -2.66 2.30 -4.69
N PHE A 42 -3.37 1.38 -5.37
CA PHE A 42 -4.59 1.73 -6.11
C PHE A 42 -5.67 2.32 -5.20
N PHE A 43 -6.03 1.65 -4.11
CA PHE A 43 -7.13 2.09 -3.23
C PHE A 43 -6.76 3.28 -2.35
N ILE A 44 -5.49 3.44 -1.98
CA ILE A 44 -4.98 4.68 -1.36
C ILE A 44 -5.09 5.85 -2.32
N ALA A 45 -4.69 5.68 -3.60
CA ALA A 45 -4.85 6.72 -4.60
C ALA A 45 -6.33 7.10 -4.80
N VAL A 46 -7.24 6.11 -4.80
CA VAL A 46 -8.70 6.36 -4.86
C VAL A 46 -9.15 7.15 -3.64
N LEU A 47 -8.74 6.76 -2.44
CA LEU A 47 -9.11 7.42 -1.18
C LEU A 47 -8.66 8.88 -1.18
N ILE A 48 -7.39 9.14 -1.51
CA ILE A 48 -6.81 10.48 -1.59
C ILE A 48 -7.56 11.32 -2.64
N ARG A 49 -7.83 10.74 -3.82
CA ARG A 49 -8.59 11.42 -4.87
C ARG A 49 -9.98 11.83 -4.41
N GLU A 50 -10.69 10.94 -3.72
CA GLU A 50 -12.04 11.23 -3.22
C GLU A 50 -12.03 12.26 -2.08
N TYR A 51 -11.08 12.15 -1.15
CA TYR A 51 -10.95 13.07 -0.02
C TYR A 51 -10.59 14.49 -0.48
N TYR A 52 -9.63 14.62 -1.40
CA TYR A 52 -9.18 15.92 -1.93
C TYR A 52 -9.86 16.33 -3.24
N LYS A 53 -10.99 15.71 -3.61
CA LYS A 53 -11.63 15.88 -4.94
C LYS A 53 -11.76 17.34 -5.37
N SER A 54 -12.32 18.19 -4.51
CA SER A 54 -12.55 19.61 -4.78
C SER A 54 -11.28 20.45 -4.98
N HIS A 55 -10.14 19.99 -4.46
CA HIS A 55 -8.84 20.64 -4.64
C HIS A 55 -8.16 20.11 -5.89
N LEU A 56 -8.17 18.79 -6.08
CA LEU A 56 -7.53 18.14 -7.23
C LEU A 56 -8.20 18.51 -8.57
N GLU A 57 -9.51 18.73 -8.60
CA GLU A 57 -10.22 19.17 -9.81
C GLU A 57 -9.79 20.57 -10.29
N LYS A 58 -9.24 21.40 -9.40
CA LYS A 58 -8.71 22.74 -9.72
C LYS A 58 -7.25 22.72 -10.16
N MET A 59 -6.55 21.60 -9.95
CA MET A 59 -5.13 21.48 -10.30
C MET A 59 -4.96 21.13 -11.77
N ALA A 60 -3.88 21.64 -12.38
CA ALA A 60 -3.46 21.18 -13.70
C ALA A 60 -3.19 19.67 -13.66
N LYS A 61 -3.55 18.95 -14.74
CA LYS A 61 -3.47 17.49 -14.80
C LYS A 61 -2.09 16.91 -14.40
N PRO A 62 -0.95 17.46 -14.85
CA PRO A 62 0.36 16.96 -14.43
C PRO A 62 0.59 17.11 -12.91
N VAL A 63 0.17 18.24 -12.33
CA VAL A 63 0.30 18.52 -10.89
C VAL A 63 -0.57 17.58 -10.07
N ARG A 64 -1.81 17.32 -10.54
CA ARG A 64 -2.72 16.36 -9.92
C ARG A 64 -2.14 14.94 -9.90
N ILE A 65 -1.54 14.51 -11.01
CA ILE A 65 -0.90 13.18 -11.11
C ILE A 65 0.31 13.12 -10.16
N LEU A 66 1.18 14.13 -10.19
CA LEU A 66 2.35 14.20 -9.30
C LEU A 66 1.93 14.16 -7.83
N PHE A 67 0.89 14.91 -7.46
CA PHE A 67 0.35 14.90 -6.10
C PHE A 67 -0.10 13.50 -5.66
N LEU A 68 -0.86 12.79 -6.51
CA LEU A 68 -1.32 11.43 -6.19
C LEU A 68 -0.15 10.46 -6.04
N VAL A 69 0.79 10.48 -6.99
CA VAL A 69 1.99 9.63 -6.98
C VAL A 69 2.83 9.90 -5.74
N ALA A 70 3.12 11.16 -5.43
CA ALA A 70 3.91 11.51 -4.24
C ALA A 70 3.22 11.15 -2.94
N SER A 71 1.90 11.30 -2.86
CA SER A 71 1.14 10.94 -1.65
C SER A 71 1.12 9.43 -1.42
N VAL A 72 0.94 8.64 -2.49
CA VAL A 72 0.98 7.17 -2.37
C VAL A 72 2.40 6.69 -2.07
N ALA A 73 3.42 7.28 -2.72
CA ALA A 73 4.82 6.98 -2.41
C ALA A 73 5.15 7.19 -0.93
N LEU A 74 4.62 8.27 -0.33
CA LEU A 74 4.80 8.52 1.10
C LEU A 74 4.11 7.46 1.96
N VAL A 75 2.92 7.00 1.59
CA VAL A 75 2.22 5.93 2.32
C VAL A 75 2.98 4.60 2.22
N GLY A 76 3.41 4.21 1.01
CA GLY A 76 4.22 3.02 0.80
C GLY A 76 5.53 3.08 1.58
N LEU A 77 6.26 4.20 1.50
CA LEU A 77 7.48 4.36 2.29
C LEU A 77 7.25 4.24 3.81
N LEU A 78 6.15 4.81 4.32
CA LEU A 78 5.81 4.69 5.74
C LEU A 78 5.42 3.25 6.13
N TRP A 79 4.88 2.48 5.19
CA TRP A 79 4.63 1.05 5.36
C TRP A 79 5.94 0.27 5.51
N GLU A 80 6.91 0.49 4.62
CA GLU A 80 8.25 -0.13 4.72
C GLU A 80 8.94 0.19 6.06
N PHE A 81 8.83 1.44 6.52
CA PHE A 81 9.34 1.81 7.84
C PHE A 81 8.60 1.08 8.96
N TYR A 82 7.28 0.89 8.83
CA TYR A 82 6.50 0.13 9.80
C TYR A 82 6.98 -1.33 9.86
N GLU A 83 7.14 -2.01 8.73
CA GLU A 83 7.63 -3.40 8.70
C GLU A 83 9.03 -3.51 9.29
N TYR A 84 9.93 -2.60 8.93
CA TYR A 84 11.27 -2.55 9.51
C TYR A 84 11.24 -2.40 11.04
N LEU A 85 10.35 -1.56 11.57
CA LEU A 85 10.19 -1.37 13.01
C LEU A 85 9.60 -2.63 13.66
N VAL A 86 8.61 -3.28 13.04
CA VAL A 86 8.03 -4.54 13.56
C VAL A 86 9.12 -5.61 13.65
N TRP A 87 9.86 -5.81 12.55
CA TRP A 87 10.94 -6.77 12.53
C TRP A 87 12.00 -6.46 13.60
N THR A 88 12.42 -5.19 13.71
CA THR A 88 13.47 -4.77 14.65
C THR A 88 13.10 -5.01 16.11
N PHE A 89 11.84 -4.73 16.49
CA PHE A 89 11.42 -4.74 17.89
C PHE A 89 10.72 -6.04 18.33
N PHE A 90 10.10 -6.78 17.40
CA PHE A 90 9.28 -7.94 17.73
C PHE A 90 9.84 -9.24 17.14
N ASP A 91 10.09 -9.29 15.84
CA ASP A 91 10.43 -10.56 15.17
C ASP A 91 11.91 -10.94 15.31
N ARG A 92 12.81 -9.95 15.44
CA ARG A 92 14.25 -10.17 15.68
C ARG A 92 14.54 -10.88 17.01
N PHE A 93 13.64 -10.78 17.99
CA PHE A 93 13.82 -11.35 19.32
C PHE A 93 12.78 -12.45 19.57
N PRO A 94 13.14 -13.74 19.49
CA PRO A 94 12.20 -14.86 19.59
C PRO A 94 11.35 -14.87 20.87
N GLN A 95 11.83 -14.25 21.95
CA GLN A 95 11.12 -14.11 23.22
C GLN A 95 10.06 -12.99 23.24
N TRP A 96 10.04 -12.12 22.24
CA TRP A 96 9.05 -11.05 22.02
C TRP A 96 8.13 -11.33 20.84
N ASP A 97 8.35 -12.44 20.14
CA ASP A 97 7.49 -12.96 19.09
C ASP A 97 6.19 -13.55 19.69
N LEU A 98 5.44 -12.69 20.37
CA LEU A 98 4.19 -13.02 21.06
C LEU A 98 3.03 -13.20 20.08
N PHE A 99 3.21 -12.82 18.82
CA PHE A 99 2.13 -12.68 17.84
C PHE A 99 2.44 -13.31 16.48
N ASN A 100 3.66 -13.80 16.22
CA ASN A 100 4.06 -14.34 14.91
C ASN A 100 3.60 -13.41 13.77
N ILE A 101 3.84 -12.10 13.96
CA ILE A 101 3.36 -11.06 13.04
C ILE A 101 4.15 -11.15 11.73
N GLY A 102 5.37 -11.71 11.80
CA GLY A 102 6.01 -12.42 10.72
C GLY A 102 6.28 -11.53 9.52
N PHE A 103 6.98 -10.42 9.73
CA PHE A 103 7.66 -9.77 8.62
C PHE A 103 9.03 -10.41 8.45
N ASP A 104 9.37 -10.74 7.21
CA ASP A 104 10.70 -11.24 6.89
C ASP A 104 11.75 -10.16 7.19
N LEU A 105 13.02 -10.58 7.22
CA LEU A 105 14.13 -9.64 7.31
C LEU A 105 13.97 -8.59 6.20
N PRO A 106 13.81 -7.30 6.54
CA PRO A 106 13.56 -6.27 5.54
C PRO A 106 14.69 -6.24 4.51
N ASP A 107 14.35 -6.48 3.25
CA ASP A 107 15.26 -6.39 2.11
C ASP A 107 14.96 -5.12 1.32
N TYR A 108 16.00 -4.39 0.93
CA TYR A 108 15.82 -3.15 0.18
C TYR A 108 15.29 -3.41 -1.23
N PHE A 109 15.54 -4.58 -1.81
CA PHE A 109 14.95 -4.93 -3.11
C PHE A 109 13.45 -5.18 -3.02
N ASP A 110 13.00 -5.77 -1.93
CA ASP A 110 11.58 -6.01 -1.62
C ASP A 110 10.85 -4.69 -1.46
N ALA A 111 11.34 -3.84 -0.54
CA ALA A 111 10.82 -2.49 -0.31
C ALA A 111 10.75 -1.63 -1.59
N LEU A 112 11.72 -1.77 -2.50
CA LEU A 112 11.70 -1.07 -3.79
C LEU A 112 10.67 -1.68 -4.77
N SER A 113 10.50 -3.00 -4.75
CA SER A 113 9.46 -3.71 -5.51
C SER A 113 8.08 -3.29 -5.03
N ASP A 114 7.87 -3.24 -3.73
CA ASP A 114 6.60 -2.92 -3.10
C ASP A 114 6.18 -1.48 -3.35
N LEU A 115 7.13 -0.55 -3.17
CA LEU A 115 6.94 0.84 -3.56
C LEU A 115 6.64 0.96 -5.06
N LEU A 116 7.32 0.20 -5.93
CA LEU A 116 7.02 0.20 -7.36
C LEU A 116 5.58 -0.27 -7.62
N MET A 117 5.12 -1.32 -6.94
CA MET A 117 3.77 -1.86 -7.10
C MET A 117 2.70 -0.88 -6.61
N ASP A 118 2.93 -0.19 -5.49
CA ASP A 118 2.06 0.89 -5.01
C ASP A 118 1.88 2.00 -6.06
N LEU A 119 2.99 2.39 -6.71
CA LEU A 119 2.99 3.42 -7.74
C LEU A 119 2.30 2.93 -9.02
N LEU A 120 2.48 1.66 -9.41
CA LEU A 120 1.78 1.05 -10.55
C LEU A 120 0.27 0.99 -10.30
N GLY A 121 -0.18 0.67 -9.08
CA GLY A 121 -1.58 0.75 -8.68
C GLY A 121 -2.14 2.17 -8.84
N THR A 122 -1.37 3.17 -8.42
CA THR A 122 -1.72 4.58 -8.61
C THR A 122 -1.84 4.96 -10.09
N ILE A 123 -0.88 4.53 -10.92
CA ILE A 123 -0.89 4.78 -12.36
C ILE A 123 -2.11 4.14 -13.02
N ALA A 124 -2.49 2.92 -12.62
CA ALA A 124 -3.68 2.25 -13.12
C ALA A 124 -4.95 3.10 -12.89
N LEU A 125 -5.10 3.69 -11.70
CA LEU A 125 -6.19 4.63 -11.43
C LEU A 125 -6.15 5.86 -12.35
N VAL A 126 -4.97 6.45 -12.57
CA VAL A 126 -4.81 7.61 -13.47
C VAL A 126 -5.23 7.27 -14.90
N LEU A 127 -4.84 6.10 -15.40
CA LEU A 127 -5.17 5.63 -16.74
C LEU A 127 -6.68 5.34 -16.90
N LEU A 128 -7.32 4.74 -15.89
CA LEU A 128 -8.76 4.48 -15.91
C LEU A 128 -9.57 5.77 -15.93
N ASN A 129 -9.14 6.80 -15.20
CA ASN A 129 -9.80 8.10 -15.19
C ASN A 129 -9.59 8.93 -16.47
N LYS A 130 -8.59 8.61 -17.30
CA LYS A 130 -8.36 9.31 -18.58
C LYS A 130 -9.48 9.07 -19.59
N LYS A 131 -10.28 8.01 -19.43
CA LYS A 131 -11.41 7.69 -20.33
C LYS A 131 -12.70 8.47 -20.03
N SER A 132 -12.75 9.17 -18.90
CA SER A 132 -13.94 9.88 -18.40
C SER A 132 -13.85 11.42 -18.45
N ASP A 133 -12.68 11.95 -18.83
CA ASP A 133 -12.44 13.36 -19.15
C ASP A 133 -12.43 13.53 -20.68
#